data_AF-A0A3C0GKJ3-F1
#
_entry.id   AF-A0A3C0GKJ3-F1
#
_cell.length_a   1.000
_cell.length_b   1.000
_cell.length_c   1.000
_cell.angle_alpha   90.00
_cell.angle_beta   90.00
_cell.angle_gamma   90.00
#
_symmetry.space_group_name_H-M   'P 1'
#
loop_
_entity.id
_entity.type
_entity.pdbx_description
1 polymer ?
#
loop_
_entity_poly.entity_id
_entity_poly.type
_entity_poly.pdbx_seq_one_letter_code
_entity_poly.pdbx_strand_id
1 'polypeptide(L)' 'TMMEVDMNASGTVNVACDITSEPYDQSISGDLHLVVKFGEEYNDEDDEILILPHGEHQLNIAQYVYEMLVLA' A
#
# COMPACT_ATOMS: atom_id res chain seq x y z
N THR A 1 -19.46 5.32 -8.93
CA THR A 1 -18.69 4.16 -9.42
C THR A 1 -17.77 3.70 -8.31
N MET A 2 -17.41 2.42 -8.28
CA MET A 2 -16.49 1.84 -7.30
C MET A 2 -15.51 0.92 -8.03
N MET A 3 -14.29 0.86 -7.53
CA MET A 3 -13.22 -0.02 -7.98
C MET A 3 -12.58 -0.64 -6.74
N GLU A 4 -12.20 -1.91 -6.82
CA GLU A 4 -11.49 -2.62 -5.77
C GLU A 4 -10.08 -2.95 -6.27
N VAL A 5 -9.08 -2.77 -5.41
CA VAL A 5 -7.68 -3.04 -5.69
C VAL A 5 -7.15 -3.98 -4.62
N ASP A 6 -6.87 -5.21 -5.04
CA ASP A 6 -6.22 -6.23 -4.22
C ASP A 6 -4.74 -6.31 -4.58
N MET A 7 -3.88 -6.17 -3.58
CA MET A 7 -2.42 -6.30 -3.72
C MET A 7 -1.89 -7.34 -2.75
N ASN A 8 -0.99 -8.19 -3.26
CA ASN A 8 -0.22 -9.15 -2.47
C ASN A 8 1.26 -8.97 -2.79
N ALA A 9 2.07 -8.91 -1.74
CA ALA A 9 3.51 -8.88 -1.81
C ALA A 9 4.10 -10.04 -1.00
N SER A 10 5.08 -10.72 -1.59
CA SER A 10 5.88 -11.72 -0.88
C SER A 10 7.31 -11.68 -1.39
N GLY A 11 8.27 -11.92 -0.50
CA GLY A 11 9.67 -11.96 -0.87
C GLY A 11 10.58 -11.71 0.31
N THR A 12 11.74 -11.13 0.01
CA THR A 12 12.78 -10.88 1.00
C THR A 12 13.35 -9.48 0.80
N VAL A 13 13.51 -8.73 1.88
CA VAL A 13 14.16 -7.41 1.88
C VAL A 13 15.45 -7.48 2.68
N ASN A 14 16.48 -6.80 2.19
CA ASN A 14 17.75 -6.73 2.91
C ASN A 14 17.73 -5.55 3.88
N VAL A 15 17.79 -5.85 5.17
CA VAL A 15 17.77 -4.87 6.27
C VAL A 15 18.94 -5.13 7.23
N ALA A 16 19.22 -4.18 8.12
CA ALA A 16 20.19 -4.42 9.19
C ALA A 16 19.53 -5.24 10.30
N CYS A 17 20.21 -6.29 10.79
CA CYS A 17 19.73 -7.06 11.93
C CYS A 17 19.76 -6.21 13.22
N ASP A 18 18.69 -6.20 14.01
CA ASP A 18 18.60 -5.43 15.27
C ASP A 18 19.66 -5.82 16.32
N ILE A 19 20.20 -7.04 16.23
CA ILE A 19 21.17 -7.57 17.21
C ILE A 19 22.61 -7.34 16.75
N THR A 20 22.93 -7.68 15.50
CA THR A 20 24.32 -7.69 14.99
C THR A 20 24.62 -6.51 14.08
N SER A 21 23.61 -5.80 13.59
CA SER A 21 23.69 -4.78 12.53
C SER A 21 24.28 -5.29 11.20
N GLU A 22 24.41 -6.60 11.02
CA GLU A 22 24.84 -7.20 9.76
C GLU A 22 23.68 -7.26 8.75
N PRO A 23 23.96 -7.30 7.44
CA PRO A 23 22.93 -7.48 6.42
C PRO A 23 22.15 -8.78 6.65
N TYR A 24 20.83 -8.64 6.74
CA TYR A 24 19.89 -9.71 7.01
C TYR A 24 18.78 -9.68 5.97
N ASP A 25 18.53 -10.83 5.35
CA ASP A 25 17.43 -11.02 4.42
C ASP A 25 16.17 -11.37 5.22
N GLN A 26 15.33 -10.36 5.47
CA GLN A 26 14.06 -10.51 6.16
C GLN A 26 12.96 -10.93 5.19
N SER A 27 12.31 -12.06 5.45
CA SER A 27 11.12 -12.47 4.71
C SER A 27 9.96 -11.54 5.04
N ILE A 28 9.29 -11.04 4.02
CA ILE A 28 8.11 -10.19 4.14
C ILE A 28 6.93 -10.83 3.41
N SER A 29 5.74 -10.59 3.96
CA SER A 29 4.46 -10.89 3.32
C SER A 29 3.48 -9.78 3.66
N GLY A 30 2.91 -9.14 2.64
CA GLY A 30 1.94 -8.07 2.81
C GLY A 30 0.72 -8.31 1.94
N ASP A 31 -0.44 -8.02 2.49
CA ASP A 31 -1.72 -8.04 1.79
C ASP A 31 -2.40 -6.69 2.01
N LEU A 32 -2.92 -6.10 0.95
CA LEU A 32 -3.64 -4.83 1.01
C LEU A 32 -4.91 -4.90 0.15
N HIS A 33 -6.02 -4.52 0.76
CA HIS A 33 -7.31 -4.36 0.10
C HIS A 33 -7.71 -2.89 0.13
N LEU A 34 -7.80 -2.26 -1.04
CA LEU A 34 -8.14 -0.85 -1.17
C LEU A 34 -9.44 -0.68 -1.97
N VAL A 35 -10.41 -0.01 -1.36
CA VAL A 35 -11.67 0.35 -2.00
C VAL A 35 -11.59 1.77 -2.53
N VAL A 36 -11.64 1.93 -3.86
CA VAL A 36 -11.63 3.24 -4.51
C VAL A 36 -13.06 3.65 -4.87
N LYS A 37 -13.52 4.75 -4.29
CA LYS A 37 -14.82 5.38 -4.58
C LYS A 37 -14.60 6.64 -5.39
N PHE A 38 -15.56 6.95 -6.26
CA PHE A 38 -15.55 8.21 -7.01
C PHE A 38 -16.55 9.18 -6.40
N GLY A 39 -16.10 10.36 -5.99
CA GLY A 39 -16.88 11.39 -5.29
C GLY A 39 -16.60 12.81 -5.78
N GLU A 40 -17.01 13.80 -4.98
CA GLU A 40 -16.83 15.23 -5.31
C GLU A 40 -15.41 15.72 -5.03
N GLU A 41 -14.78 15.24 -3.96
CA GLU A 41 -13.46 15.67 -3.50
C GLU A 41 -12.57 14.46 -3.19
N TYR A 42 -11.25 14.68 -3.22
CA TYR A 42 -10.26 13.68 -2.82
C TYR A 42 -10.30 13.47 -1.30
N ASN A 43 -10.26 12.21 -0.85
CA ASN A 43 -10.17 11.86 0.57
C ASN A 43 -9.42 10.53 0.73
N ASP A 44 -8.37 10.53 1.53
CA ASP A 44 -7.52 9.40 1.89
C ASP A 44 -7.33 9.27 3.42
N GLU A 45 -8.30 9.73 4.21
CA GLU A 45 -8.24 9.66 5.68
C GLU A 45 -8.44 8.23 6.23
N ASP A 46 -8.98 7.34 5.41
CA ASP A 46 -9.23 5.94 5.74
C ASP A 46 -8.24 5.05 4.99
N ASP A 47 -7.49 4.23 5.71
CA ASP A 47 -6.44 3.36 5.15
C ASP A 47 -7.01 2.34 4.13
N GLU A 48 -8.30 1.99 4.24
CA GLU A 48 -8.97 1.01 3.38
C GLU A 48 -9.83 1.67 2.27
N ILE A 49 -10.11 2.98 2.35
CA ILE A 49 -11.00 3.68 1.42
C ILE A 49 -10.35 4.95 0.86
N LEU A 50 -10.19 4.97 -0.46
CA LEU A 50 -9.76 6.15 -1.20
C LEU A 50 -10.93 6.76 -1.99
N ILE A 51 -11.19 8.04 -1.82
CA ILE A 51 -12.13 8.79 -2.65
C ILE A 51 -11.34 9.59 -3.68
N LEU A 52 -11.60 9.33 -4.97
CA LEU A 52 -11.09 10.11 -6.09
C LEU A 52 -12.19 11.00 -6.68
N PRO A 53 -11.88 12.23 -7.10
CA PRO A 53 -12.83 13.06 -7.85
C PRO A 53 -13.31 12.37 -9.14
N HIS A 54 -14.55 12.61 -9.56
CA HIS A 54 -15.09 12.02 -10.79
C HIS A 54 -14.29 12.31 -12.08
N GLY A 55 -13.53 13.40 -12.12
CA GLY A 55 -12.68 13.77 -13.25
C GLY A 55 -11.31 13.07 -13.28
N GLU A 56 -10.98 12.31 -12.24
CA GLU A 56 -9.72 11.60 -12.14
C GLU A 56 -9.72 10.35 -13.04
N HIS A 57 -8.61 10.11 -13.73
CA HIS A 57 -8.43 8.95 -14.62
C HIS A 57 -7.19 8.12 -14.28
N GLN A 58 -6.50 8.47 -13.19
CA GLN A 58 -5.30 7.79 -12.73
C GLN A 58 -5.43 7.51 -11.24
N LEU A 59 -5.00 6.33 -10.82
CA LEU A 59 -4.86 5.96 -9.42
C LEU A 59 -3.37 5.89 -9.09
N ASN A 60 -2.92 6.67 -8.12
CA ASN A 60 -1.56 6.58 -7.61
C ASN A 60 -1.52 5.61 -6.40
N ILE A 61 -0.88 4.46 -6.59
CA ILE A 61 -0.74 3.42 -5.55
C ILE A 61 0.60 3.48 -4.79
N ALA A 62 1.47 4.44 -5.09
CA ALA A 62 2.85 4.44 -4.59
C ALA A 62 2.91 4.48 -3.05
N GLN A 63 2.08 5.32 -2.43
CA GLN A 63 2.01 5.45 -0.97
C GLN A 63 1.53 4.13 -0.33
N TYR A 64 0.42 3.58 -0.83
CA TYR A 64 -0.16 2.33 -0.37
C TYR A 64 0.80 1.15 -0.47
N VAL A 65 1.56 1.04 -1.57
CA VAL A 65 2.58 0.00 -1.72
C VAL A 65 3.73 0.20 -0.74
N TYR A 66 4.17 1.44 -0.52
CA TYR A 66 5.23 1.74 0.45
C TYR A 66 4.81 1.35 1.87
N GLU A 67 3.61 1.76 2.28
CA GLU A 67 3.07 1.44 3.61
C GLU A 67 2.86 -0.06 3.80
N MET A 68 2.29 -0.74 2.80
CA MET A 68 2.13 -2.19 2.80
C MET A 68 3.46 -2.91 3.01
N LEU A 69 4.55 -2.46 2.36
CA LEU A 69 5.86 -3.11 2.47
C LEU A 69 6.62 -2.74 3.75
N VAL A 70 6.43 -1.54 4.29
CA VAL A 70 7.10 -1.09 5.52
C VAL A 70 6.48 -1.71 6.78
N LEU A 71 5.18 -2.02 6.75
CA LEU A 71 4.45 -2.63 7.86
C LEU A 71 4.40 -4.17 7.80
N ALA A 72 4.96 -4.78 6.74
CA ALA A 72 4.98 -6.23 6.50
C ALA A 72 6.07 -7.00 7.26
#